data_AF-A0A9R1QEX3-F1
#
_entry.id   AF-A0A9R1QEX3-F1
#
_cell.length_a   1.000
_cell.length_b   1.000
_cell.length_c   1.000
_cell.angle_alpha   90.00
_cell.angle_beta   90.00
_cell.angle_gamma   90.00
#
_symmetry.space_group_name_H-M   'P 1'
#
loop_
_entity.id
_entity.type
_entity.pdbx_description
1 polymer ?
#
loop_
_entity_poly.entity_id
_entity_poly.type
_entity_poly.pdbx_seq_one_letter_code
_entity_poly.pdbx_strand_id
1 'polypeptide(L)'
;MAVERDIFGISGPTYLNPVKRNCENNRRSVAACLVQAVYVLERDRQLNRKSVDAAAPPWWEFFHFEMIRKLVDDVDLSIFGAIFEFNPPSSKEASAQDAPRFIIAFRGTITEKETISRDLSLDLQLVQNGLHKTSRFAIAMQAVQNVASAFPGSPIWLAGHSLGAGTAILTGRNMVKKGALLDSFLFNPPFVAAPIEGIRDERVKHGFRIARSVITAGLTIALKAKTEGNNQRSVAEESFNILLSWTPYLFVNPGDHVCSEYIGYFQHRRNMEDLGAGFIEKLATQNSIGDLFYKALGWESEPLHLLPSADLIVNVSPSPDFKYAHGISQWWQPNLNLQCNKYRYS
;
A
#
# COMPACT_ATOMS: atom_id res chain seq x y z
N MET A 1 -24.12 -17.66 -9.72
CA MET A 1 -22.93 -18.54 -9.60
C MET A 1 -21.72 -17.68 -9.27
N ALA A 2 -20.80 -18.18 -8.44
CA ALA A 2 -19.56 -17.48 -8.11
C ALA A 2 -18.67 -17.35 -9.37
N VAL A 3 -18.01 -16.21 -9.54
CA VAL A 3 -16.97 -16.04 -10.58
C VAL A 3 -15.75 -16.87 -10.17
N GLU A 4 -15.08 -17.55 -11.10
CA GLU A 4 -13.92 -18.43 -10.80
C GLU A 4 -12.86 -17.76 -9.90
N ARG A 5 -12.61 -16.46 -10.08
CA ARG A 5 -11.68 -15.64 -9.28
C ARG A 5 -12.04 -15.55 -7.79
N ASP A 6 -13.28 -15.85 -7.41
CA ASP A 6 -13.75 -15.83 -6.02
C ASP A 6 -13.58 -17.17 -5.33
N ILE A 7 -13.47 -18.24 -6.10
CA ILE A 7 -13.43 -19.61 -5.58
C ILE A 7 -11.99 -19.93 -5.19
N PHE A 8 -11.74 -20.05 -3.89
CA PHE A 8 -10.40 -20.31 -3.36
C PHE A 8 -9.78 -21.58 -3.93
N GLY A 9 -10.53 -22.67 -4.07
CA GLY A 9 -10.01 -23.93 -4.62
C GLY A 9 -9.56 -23.85 -6.09
N ILE A 10 -10.00 -22.83 -6.82
CA ILE A 10 -9.65 -22.61 -8.24
C ILE A 10 -8.56 -21.53 -8.36
N SER A 11 -8.75 -20.41 -7.66
CA SER A 11 -7.93 -19.21 -7.86
C SER A 11 -6.97 -18.93 -6.71
N GLY A 12 -7.15 -19.57 -5.56
CA GLY A 12 -6.30 -19.43 -4.38
C GLY A 12 -5.02 -20.26 -4.49
N PRO A 13 -3.99 -19.94 -3.70
CA PRO A 13 -2.70 -20.59 -3.78
C PRO A 13 -2.66 -21.89 -2.97
N THR A 14 -3.43 -22.90 -3.39
CA THR A 14 -3.55 -24.21 -2.72
C THR A 14 -2.23 -24.99 -2.64
N TYR A 15 -1.25 -24.61 -3.44
CA TYR A 15 0.12 -25.17 -3.43
C TYR A 15 0.97 -24.67 -2.25
N LEU A 16 0.54 -23.65 -1.52
CA LEU A 16 1.28 -23.13 -0.37
C LEU A 16 1.12 -24.01 0.85
N ASN A 17 2.19 -24.14 1.63
CA ASN A 17 2.12 -24.77 2.94
C ASN A 17 1.81 -23.69 4.00
N PRO A 18 0.63 -23.72 4.65
CA PRO A 18 0.23 -22.70 5.62
C PRO A 18 1.10 -22.68 6.88
N VAL A 19 1.88 -23.73 7.14
CA VAL A 19 2.80 -23.84 8.29
C VAL A 19 4.15 -23.14 8.00
N LYS A 20 4.58 -23.02 6.73
CA LYS A 20 5.86 -22.38 6.36
C LYS A 20 5.74 -20.87 6.20
N ARG A 21 5.15 -20.14 7.15
CA ARG A 21 4.82 -18.70 6.98
C ARG A 21 6.03 -17.76 6.86
N ASN A 22 7.21 -18.21 7.26
CA ASN A 22 8.39 -17.36 7.42
C ASN A 22 9.11 -17.01 6.13
N CYS A 23 8.87 -17.72 5.03
CA CYS A 23 9.48 -17.31 3.76
C CYS A 23 8.77 -16.05 3.24
N GLU A 24 9.55 -15.08 2.72
CA GLU A 24 9.03 -13.80 2.20
C GLU A 24 7.91 -14.02 1.17
N ASN A 25 8.03 -15.07 0.37
CA ASN A 25 7.01 -15.50 -0.59
C ASN A 25 5.68 -15.87 0.08
N ASN A 26 5.69 -16.53 1.24
CA ASN A 26 4.47 -16.91 1.95
C ASN A 26 3.85 -15.71 2.65
N ARG A 27 4.63 -14.81 3.27
CA ARG A 27 4.11 -13.58 3.87
C ARG A 27 3.36 -12.74 2.83
N ARG A 28 3.96 -12.53 1.66
CA ARG A 28 3.36 -11.83 0.51
C ARG A 28 2.04 -12.48 0.08
N SER A 29 2.04 -13.79 -0.16
CA SER A 29 0.84 -14.51 -0.59
C SER A 29 -0.28 -14.48 0.45
N VAL A 30 0.05 -14.63 1.74
CA VAL A 30 -0.92 -14.53 2.84
C VAL A 30 -1.58 -13.14 2.86
N ALA A 31 -0.77 -12.08 2.86
CA ALA A 31 -1.28 -10.71 2.87
C ALA A 31 -2.16 -10.42 1.64
N ALA A 32 -1.73 -10.85 0.44
CA ALA A 32 -2.51 -10.68 -0.78
C ALA A 32 -3.82 -11.48 -0.75
N CYS A 33 -3.82 -12.71 -0.24
CA CYS A 33 -5.02 -13.54 -0.11
C CYS A 33 -6.04 -12.96 0.88
N LEU A 34 -5.59 -12.38 1.99
CA LEU A 34 -6.50 -11.73 2.94
C LEU A 34 -7.05 -10.41 2.40
N VAL A 35 -6.32 -9.69 1.53
CA VAL A 35 -6.91 -8.59 0.77
C VAL A 35 -7.95 -9.09 -0.25
N GLN A 36 -7.68 -10.21 -0.93
CA GLN A 36 -8.65 -10.86 -1.80
C GLN A 36 -9.90 -11.35 -1.04
N ALA A 37 -9.74 -11.84 0.19
CA ALA A 37 -10.87 -12.19 1.04
C ALA A 37 -11.83 -11.01 1.24
N VAL A 38 -11.31 -9.79 1.43
CA VAL A 38 -12.15 -8.57 1.54
C VAL A 38 -12.89 -8.29 0.22
N TYR A 39 -12.25 -8.48 -0.93
CA TYR A 39 -12.91 -8.38 -2.23
C TYR A 39 -14.04 -9.40 -2.38
N VAL A 40 -13.84 -10.64 -1.96
CA VAL A 40 -14.84 -11.70 -2.04
C VAL A 40 -15.95 -11.48 -1.01
N LEU A 41 -15.65 -10.98 0.19
CA LEU A 41 -16.63 -10.59 1.22
C LEU A 41 -17.62 -9.55 0.70
N GLU A 42 -17.13 -8.52 0.00
CA GLU A 42 -18.01 -7.52 -0.60
C GLU A 42 -18.84 -8.09 -1.75
N ARG A 43 -18.26 -8.98 -2.58
CA ARG A 43 -19.04 -9.68 -3.62
C ARG A 43 -20.08 -10.63 -3.03
N ASP A 44 -19.77 -11.30 -1.93
CA ASP A 44 -20.74 -12.10 -1.18
C ASP A 44 -21.91 -11.23 -0.71
N ARG A 45 -21.63 -10.02 -0.20
CA ARG A 45 -22.67 -9.04 0.16
C ARG A 45 -23.51 -8.63 -1.06
N GLN A 46 -22.88 -8.22 -2.16
CA GLN A 46 -23.56 -7.76 -3.37
C GLN A 46 -24.45 -8.85 -4.00
N LEU A 47 -24.01 -10.10 -3.96
CA LEU A 47 -24.71 -11.26 -4.51
C LEU A 47 -25.59 -11.99 -3.48
N ASN A 48 -25.71 -11.47 -2.27
CA ASN A 48 -26.43 -12.10 -1.15
C ASN A 48 -25.99 -13.55 -0.84
N ARG A 49 -24.71 -13.89 -1.08
CA ARG A 49 -24.12 -15.18 -0.69
C ARG A 49 -23.91 -15.20 0.81
N LYS A 50 -24.55 -16.14 1.50
CA LYS A 50 -24.51 -16.27 2.97
C LYS A 50 -24.21 -17.71 3.37
N SER A 51 -23.58 -17.87 4.53
CA SER A 51 -23.31 -19.19 5.14
C SER A 51 -22.68 -20.15 4.13
N VAL A 52 -23.38 -21.23 3.76
CA VAL A 52 -22.91 -22.29 2.86
C VAL A 52 -22.53 -21.75 1.47
N ASP A 53 -23.16 -20.67 1.01
CA ASP A 53 -22.87 -20.07 -0.30
C ASP A 53 -21.72 -19.04 -0.27
N ALA A 54 -21.22 -18.69 0.92
CA ALA A 54 -20.17 -17.67 1.06
C ALA A 54 -18.85 -18.17 0.49
N ALA A 55 -18.28 -17.42 -0.44
CA ALA A 55 -17.02 -17.78 -1.10
C ALA A 55 -15.79 -17.23 -0.35
N ALA A 56 -15.99 -16.26 0.53
CA ALA A 56 -14.89 -15.59 1.21
C ALA A 56 -14.16 -16.44 2.29
N PRO A 57 -14.84 -17.25 3.12
CA PRO A 57 -14.19 -17.93 4.25
C PRO A 57 -12.94 -18.77 3.95
N PRO A 58 -12.93 -19.57 2.87
CA PRO A 58 -11.74 -20.35 2.52
C PRO A 58 -10.46 -19.51 2.32
N TRP A 59 -10.57 -18.22 1.99
CA TRP A 59 -9.42 -17.34 1.76
C TRP A 59 -8.62 -17.02 3.03
N TRP A 60 -9.24 -17.07 4.21
CA TRP A 60 -8.54 -16.86 5.48
C TRP A 60 -8.36 -18.16 6.29
N GLU A 61 -9.33 -19.08 6.21
CA GLU A 61 -9.30 -20.36 6.93
C GLU A 61 -8.11 -21.22 6.50
N PHE A 62 -7.76 -21.21 5.21
CA PHE A 62 -6.60 -21.94 4.70
C PHE A 62 -5.30 -21.54 5.39
N PHE A 63 -5.19 -20.28 5.82
CA PHE A 63 -4.01 -19.75 6.49
C PHE A 63 -4.12 -19.78 8.03
N HIS A 64 -5.17 -20.39 8.57
CA HIS A 64 -5.49 -20.46 10.01
C HIS A 64 -5.74 -19.08 10.62
N PHE A 65 -6.48 -18.23 9.90
CA PHE A 65 -7.04 -17.00 10.43
C PHE A 65 -8.55 -17.14 10.63
N GLU A 66 -9.13 -16.25 11.43
CA GLU A 66 -10.56 -16.02 11.54
C GLU A 66 -10.88 -14.55 11.34
N MET A 67 -12.00 -14.24 10.67
CA MET A 67 -12.46 -12.88 10.50
C MET A 67 -13.25 -12.44 11.74
N ILE A 68 -12.66 -11.54 12.53
CA ILE A 68 -13.27 -11.05 13.78
C ILE A 68 -14.12 -9.81 13.57
N ARG A 69 -13.87 -9.04 12.51
CA ARG A 69 -14.63 -7.81 12.23
C ARG A 69 -14.60 -7.43 10.75
N LYS A 70 -15.76 -7.08 10.20
CA LYS A 70 -15.89 -6.37 8.91
C LYS A 70 -15.77 -4.87 9.13
N LEU A 71 -15.08 -4.18 8.23
CA LEU A 71 -15.07 -2.72 8.14
C LEU A 71 -16.01 -2.31 7.01
N VAL A 72 -17.12 -1.68 7.40
CA VAL A 72 -18.23 -1.31 6.52
C VAL A 72 -18.27 0.21 6.42
N ASP A 73 -18.38 0.72 5.21
CA ASP A 73 -18.54 2.14 4.95
C ASP A 73 -19.94 2.60 5.41
N ASP A 74 -20.02 3.73 6.10
CA ASP A 74 -21.30 4.27 6.58
C ASP A 74 -22.08 5.02 5.49
N VAL A 75 -21.42 5.34 4.36
CA VAL A 75 -22.04 6.02 3.21
C VAL A 75 -22.77 5.04 2.29
N ASP A 76 -22.06 4.01 1.80
CA ASP A 76 -22.59 3.08 0.79
C ASP A 76 -22.81 1.65 1.30
N LEU A 77 -22.54 1.41 2.59
CA LEU A 77 -22.66 0.11 3.26
C LEU A 77 -21.79 -0.99 2.65
N SER A 78 -20.79 -0.63 1.84
CA SER A 78 -19.85 -1.58 1.26
C SER A 78 -18.82 -2.02 2.30
N ILE A 79 -18.46 -3.30 2.24
CA ILE A 79 -17.36 -3.84 3.03
C ILE A 79 -16.09 -3.43 2.31
N PHE A 80 -15.24 -2.61 2.94
CA PHE A 80 -13.99 -2.12 2.34
C PHE A 80 -12.73 -2.67 3.03
N GLY A 81 -12.90 -3.27 4.21
CA GLY A 81 -11.82 -3.90 4.95
C GLY A 81 -12.31 -4.98 5.91
N ALA A 82 -11.37 -5.69 6.50
CA ALA A 82 -11.64 -6.66 7.56
C ALA A 82 -10.43 -6.80 8.50
N ILE A 83 -10.71 -7.25 9.72
CA ILE A 83 -9.71 -7.61 10.72
C ILE A 83 -9.74 -9.12 10.86
N PHE A 84 -8.58 -9.74 10.68
CA PHE A 84 -8.37 -11.17 10.84
C PHE A 84 -7.49 -11.42 12.06
N GLU A 85 -7.90 -12.32 12.95
CA GLU A 85 -7.09 -12.80 14.07
C GLU A 85 -6.54 -14.19 13.73
N PHE A 86 -5.30 -14.41 14.11
CA PHE A 86 -4.64 -15.69 13.91
C PHE A 86 -5.20 -16.74 14.88
N ASN A 87 -5.77 -17.83 14.34
CA ASN A 87 -6.35 -18.94 15.12
C ASN A 87 -5.72 -20.29 14.70
N PRO A 88 -4.54 -20.65 15.23
CA PRO A 88 -3.87 -21.91 14.89
C PRO A 88 -4.61 -23.13 15.45
N PRO A 89 -4.61 -24.27 14.75
CA PRO A 89 -5.29 -25.50 15.19
C PRO A 89 -4.59 -26.18 16.38
N SER A 90 -3.35 -25.82 16.72
CA SER A 90 -2.64 -26.36 17.89
C SER A 90 -1.67 -25.37 18.52
N SER A 91 -1.40 -25.53 19.82
CA SER A 91 -0.43 -24.71 20.57
C SER A 91 1.01 -24.83 20.07
N LYS A 92 1.38 -25.94 19.43
CA LYS A 92 2.70 -26.13 18.79
C LYS A 92 2.85 -25.28 17.53
N GLU A 93 1.78 -25.11 16.76
CA GLU A 93 1.75 -24.22 15.60
C GLU A 93 1.60 -22.73 15.99
N ALA A 94 0.98 -22.46 17.14
CA ALA A 94 0.94 -21.13 17.76
C ALA A 94 2.33 -20.64 18.20
N SER A 95 3.23 -21.56 18.56
CA SER A 95 4.61 -21.27 18.97
C SER A 95 5.55 -20.97 17.79
N ALA A 96 5.09 -21.07 16.54
CA ALA A 96 5.87 -20.60 15.40
C ALA A 96 6.01 -19.07 15.51
N GLN A 97 7.19 -18.61 15.93
CA GLN A 97 7.47 -17.28 16.51
C GLN A 97 7.16 -16.05 15.62
N ASP A 98 6.61 -16.18 14.41
CA ASP A 98 6.63 -15.10 13.41
C ASP A 98 5.30 -14.87 12.67
N ALA A 99 4.20 -15.50 13.08
CA ALA A 99 2.88 -15.20 12.52
C ALA A 99 2.33 -13.91 13.12
N PRO A 100 1.74 -13.00 12.31
CA PRO A 100 1.06 -11.84 12.86
C PRO A 100 -0.13 -12.31 13.67
N ARG A 101 -0.35 -11.70 14.84
CA ARG A 101 -1.56 -11.95 15.60
C ARG A 101 -2.78 -11.41 14.85
N PHE A 102 -2.63 -10.24 14.23
CA PHE A 102 -3.69 -9.61 13.46
C PHE A 102 -3.23 -9.20 12.08
N ILE A 103 -4.12 -9.37 11.10
CA ILE A 103 -3.99 -8.75 9.78
C ILE A 103 -5.21 -7.87 9.55
N ILE A 104 -4.96 -6.58 9.31
CA ILE A 104 -5.99 -5.61 8.94
C ILE A 104 -5.83 -5.37 7.44
N ALA A 105 -6.80 -5.86 6.66
CA ALA A 105 -6.74 -5.83 5.21
C ALA A 105 -7.76 -4.86 4.62
N PHE A 106 -7.36 -4.11 3.58
CA PHE A 106 -8.20 -3.17 2.85
C PHE A 106 -8.22 -3.50 1.36
N ARG A 107 -9.41 -3.65 0.80
CA ARG A 107 -9.56 -3.81 -0.66
C ARG A 107 -9.49 -2.47 -1.38
N GLY A 108 -9.15 -2.51 -2.65
CA GLY A 108 -9.40 -1.41 -3.56
C GLY A 108 -10.82 -1.44 -4.13
N THR A 109 -11.01 -0.71 -5.23
CA THR A 109 -12.30 -0.57 -5.90
C THR A 109 -12.71 -1.86 -6.60
N ILE A 110 -13.99 -2.20 -6.51
CA ILE A 110 -14.58 -3.30 -7.28
C ILE A 110 -15.03 -2.71 -8.59
N THR A 111 -14.27 -2.99 -9.63
CA THR A 111 -14.52 -2.48 -10.98
C THR A 111 -15.04 -3.59 -11.88
N GLU A 112 -15.89 -3.21 -12.83
CA GLU A 112 -16.29 -4.10 -13.91
C GLU A 112 -15.18 -4.16 -14.97
N LYS A 113 -15.15 -5.23 -15.77
CA LYS A 113 -14.03 -5.50 -16.70
C LYS A 113 -13.78 -4.33 -17.66
N GLU A 114 -14.82 -3.59 -18.04
CA GLU A 114 -14.76 -2.52 -19.03
C GLU A 114 -14.44 -1.15 -18.42
N THR A 115 -14.66 -0.95 -17.11
CA THR A 115 -14.55 0.37 -16.46
C THR A 115 -13.28 0.56 -15.62
N ILE A 116 -12.46 -0.49 -15.46
CA ILE A 116 -11.30 -0.51 -14.53
C ILE A 116 -10.42 0.74 -14.63
N SER A 117 -9.98 1.10 -15.84
CA SER A 117 -9.08 2.24 -16.04
C SER A 117 -9.74 3.58 -15.68
N ARG A 118 -11.03 3.73 -16.00
CA ARG A 118 -11.80 4.95 -15.70
C ARG A 118 -12.04 5.08 -14.20
N ASP A 119 -12.51 4.02 -13.56
CA ASP A 119 -12.81 4.02 -12.12
C ASP A 119 -11.54 4.28 -11.31
N LEU A 120 -10.42 3.66 -11.70
CA LEU A 120 -9.14 3.86 -11.03
C LEU A 120 -8.57 5.27 -11.24
N SER A 121 -8.83 5.88 -12.39
CA SER A 121 -8.50 7.29 -12.64
C SER A 121 -9.31 8.22 -11.72
N LEU A 122 -10.60 7.93 -11.50
CA LEU A 122 -11.43 8.67 -10.54
C LEU A 122 -10.97 8.43 -9.09
N ASP A 123 -10.60 7.21 -8.74
CA ASP A 123 -10.04 6.88 -7.43
C ASP A 123 -8.70 7.60 -7.19
N LEU A 124 -7.87 7.76 -8.23
CA LEU A 124 -6.64 8.54 -8.13
C LEU A 124 -6.92 10.02 -7.83
N GLN A 125 -8.00 10.58 -8.37
CA GLN A 125 -8.46 11.92 -8.01
C GLN A 125 -8.94 11.97 -6.55
N LEU A 126 -9.66 10.96 -6.08
CA LEU A 126 -10.04 10.85 -4.66
C LEU A 126 -8.82 10.80 -3.74
N VAL A 127 -7.80 10.04 -4.14
CA VAL A 127 -6.51 9.96 -3.45
C VAL A 127 -5.81 11.31 -3.40
N GLN A 128 -5.79 12.05 -4.52
CA GLN A 128 -5.23 13.40 -4.61
C GLN A 128 -5.95 14.41 -3.71
N ASN A 129 -7.28 14.35 -3.69
CA ASN A 129 -8.11 15.44 -3.21
C ASN A 129 -8.66 15.22 -1.80
N GLY A 130 -8.62 14.02 -1.22
CA GLY A 130 -9.23 13.86 0.10
C GLY A 130 -9.43 12.46 0.66
N LEU A 131 -8.62 11.46 0.30
CA LEU A 131 -8.79 10.11 0.88
C LEU A 131 -8.84 10.12 2.41
N HIS A 132 -8.02 10.96 3.05
CA HIS A 132 -7.98 11.19 4.50
C HIS A 132 -9.26 11.80 5.10
N LYS A 133 -10.16 12.35 4.27
CA LYS A 133 -11.46 12.91 4.67
C LYS A 133 -12.61 11.92 4.47
N THR A 134 -12.34 10.76 3.89
CA THR A 134 -13.38 9.75 3.65
C THR A 134 -13.77 9.04 4.95
N SER A 135 -15.05 8.65 5.04
CA SER A 135 -15.58 7.76 6.07
C SER A 135 -14.74 6.48 6.21
N ARG A 136 -14.41 5.85 5.07
CA ARG A 136 -13.58 4.63 5.02
C ARG A 136 -12.23 4.83 5.71
N PHE A 137 -11.55 5.94 5.48
CA PHE A 137 -10.30 6.24 6.16
C PHE A 137 -10.50 6.44 7.67
N ALA A 138 -11.52 7.20 8.08
CA ALA A 138 -11.80 7.42 9.50
C ALA A 138 -12.06 6.09 10.25
N ILE A 139 -12.88 5.22 9.65
CA ILE A 139 -13.20 3.89 10.18
C ILE A 139 -11.95 3.00 10.19
N ALA A 140 -11.14 3.01 9.13
CA ALA A 140 -9.87 2.28 9.07
C ALA A 140 -8.90 2.72 10.17
N MET A 141 -8.69 4.03 10.31
CA MET A 141 -7.79 4.61 11.32
C MET A 141 -8.23 4.22 12.74
N GLN A 142 -9.54 4.30 13.01
CA GLN A 142 -10.09 3.89 14.30
C GLN A 142 -9.90 2.39 14.54
N ALA A 143 -10.15 1.55 13.54
CA ALA A 143 -9.97 0.11 13.65
C ALA A 143 -8.51 -0.26 13.95
N VAL A 144 -7.55 0.34 13.23
CA VAL A 144 -6.11 0.10 13.43
C VAL A 144 -5.68 0.55 14.83
N GLN A 145 -6.10 1.73 15.27
CA GLN A 145 -5.81 2.23 16.62
C GLN A 145 -6.37 1.31 17.69
N ASN A 146 -7.63 0.88 17.55
CA ASN A 146 -8.27 0.00 18.54
C ASN A 146 -7.54 -1.33 18.68
N VAL A 147 -7.14 -1.97 17.58
CA VAL A 147 -6.37 -3.23 17.63
C VAL A 147 -5.00 -3.00 18.27
N ALA A 148 -4.26 -1.98 17.84
CA ALA A 148 -2.93 -1.69 18.38
C ALA A 148 -2.95 -1.33 19.87
N SER A 149 -3.97 -0.58 20.33
CA SER A 149 -4.14 -0.22 21.74
C SER A 149 -4.64 -1.37 22.61
N ALA A 150 -5.51 -2.24 22.08
CA ALA A 150 -6.01 -3.41 22.81
C ALA A 150 -4.94 -4.51 22.96
N PHE A 151 -4.00 -4.59 22.02
CA PHE A 151 -2.98 -5.64 21.97
C PHE A 151 -1.56 -5.05 21.81
N PRO A 152 -1.07 -4.29 22.80
CA PRO A 152 0.24 -3.66 22.72
C PRO A 152 1.35 -4.71 22.56
N GLY A 153 2.31 -4.43 21.67
CA GLY A 153 3.44 -5.32 21.38
C GLY A 153 3.10 -6.56 20.54
N SER A 154 1.83 -6.78 20.18
CA SER A 154 1.47 -7.88 19.28
C SER A 154 1.86 -7.55 17.83
N PRO A 155 2.36 -8.54 17.05
CA PRO A 155 2.67 -8.32 15.64
C PRO A 155 1.37 -8.12 14.85
N ILE A 156 1.22 -6.94 14.25
CA ILE A 156 0.05 -6.55 13.45
C ILE A 156 0.53 -6.23 12.04
N TRP A 157 -0.13 -6.79 11.03
CA TRP A 157 0.10 -6.44 9.63
C TRP A 157 -1.01 -5.54 9.11
N LEU A 158 -0.63 -4.48 8.42
CA LEU A 158 -1.50 -3.74 7.51
C LEU A 158 -1.32 -4.29 6.11
N ALA A 159 -2.40 -4.63 5.42
CA ALA A 159 -2.37 -5.05 4.04
C ALA A 159 -3.38 -4.25 3.22
N GLY A 160 -3.00 -3.85 2.00
CA GLY A 160 -3.92 -3.15 1.13
C GLY A 160 -3.59 -3.31 -0.33
N HIS A 161 -4.61 -3.24 -1.17
CA HIS A 161 -4.48 -3.26 -2.64
C HIS A 161 -5.07 -2.00 -3.27
N SER A 162 -4.38 -1.40 -4.25
CA SER A 162 -4.89 -0.25 -5.00
C SER A 162 -5.33 0.87 -4.05
N LEU A 163 -6.56 1.37 -4.11
CA LEU A 163 -7.08 2.35 -3.15
C LEU A 163 -6.97 1.90 -1.67
N GLY A 164 -7.12 0.61 -1.41
CA GLY A 164 -6.92 0.03 -0.08
C GLY A 164 -5.47 0.08 0.39
N ALA A 165 -4.50 -0.04 -0.53
CA ALA A 165 -3.09 0.20 -0.23
C ALA A 165 -2.84 1.66 0.14
N GLY A 166 -3.55 2.58 -0.51
CA GLY A 166 -3.53 4.00 -0.13
C GLY A 166 -4.06 4.26 1.29
N THR A 167 -5.13 3.55 1.68
CA THR A 167 -5.65 3.57 3.05
C THR A 167 -4.61 3.03 4.03
N ALA A 168 -3.99 1.88 3.73
CA ALA A 168 -2.94 1.27 4.54
C ALA A 168 -1.73 2.21 4.70
N ILE A 169 -1.34 2.94 3.64
CA ILE A 169 -0.27 3.95 3.70
C ILE A 169 -0.61 5.04 4.70
N LEU A 170 -1.80 5.65 4.59
CA LEU A 170 -2.20 6.73 5.48
C LEU A 170 -2.30 6.30 6.94
N THR A 171 -2.89 5.13 7.19
CA THR A 171 -3.02 4.60 8.55
C THR A 171 -1.64 4.23 9.11
N GLY A 172 -0.79 3.58 8.30
CA GLY A 172 0.58 3.21 8.68
C GLY A 172 1.40 4.43 9.09
N ARG A 173 1.44 5.48 8.26
CA ARG A 173 2.11 6.75 8.59
C ARG A 173 1.63 7.34 9.91
N ASN A 174 0.31 7.36 10.13
CA ASN A 174 -0.27 7.88 11.37
C ASN A 174 0.13 7.04 12.60
N MET A 175 0.19 5.71 12.46
CA MET A 175 0.62 4.83 13.55
C MET A 175 2.10 5.01 13.88
N VAL A 176 2.96 5.15 12.87
CA VAL A 176 4.40 5.42 13.05
C VAL A 176 4.62 6.75 13.77
N LYS A 177 3.90 7.81 13.38
CA LYS A 177 3.90 9.10 14.08
C LYS A 177 3.41 9.00 15.54
N LYS A 178 2.66 7.96 15.89
CA LYS A 178 2.23 7.63 17.26
C LYS A 178 3.14 6.61 17.97
N GLY A 179 4.29 6.27 17.38
CA GLY A 179 5.27 5.35 17.95
C GLY A 179 4.98 3.86 17.74
N ALA A 180 4.05 3.51 16.83
CA ALA A 180 3.72 2.13 16.51
C ALA A 180 4.16 1.76 15.08
N LEU A 181 5.17 0.90 14.99
CA LEU A 181 5.65 0.35 13.72
C LEU A 181 4.82 -0.89 13.35
N LEU A 182 4.06 -0.78 12.27
CA LEU A 182 3.25 -1.88 11.74
C LEU A 182 3.86 -2.39 10.43
N ASP A 183 4.12 -3.69 10.37
CA ASP A 183 4.47 -4.37 9.12
C ASP A 183 3.36 -4.08 8.10
N SER A 184 3.75 -3.62 6.91
CA SER A 184 2.79 -3.08 5.95
C SER A 184 3.06 -3.66 4.56
N PHE A 185 2.02 -4.24 3.96
CA PHE A 185 2.04 -4.91 2.66
C PHE A 185 1.19 -4.13 1.68
N LEU A 186 1.85 -3.37 0.81
CA LEU A 186 1.22 -2.40 -0.07
C LEU A 186 1.23 -2.92 -1.50
N PHE A 187 0.10 -3.42 -1.98
CA PHE A 187 -0.03 -3.99 -3.32
C PHE A 187 -0.58 -2.95 -4.29
N ASN A 188 0.21 -2.63 -5.32
CA ASN A 188 -0.15 -1.75 -6.42
C ASN A 188 -0.78 -0.42 -5.95
N PRO A 189 -0.20 0.28 -4.95
CA PRO A 189 -0.77 1.54 -4.49
C PRO A 189 -0.74 2.59 -5.62
N PRO A 190 -1.71 3.52 -5.64
CA PRO A 190 -1.69 4.62 -6.59
C PRO A 190 -0.47 5.53 -6.37
N PHE A 191 0.20 5.88 -7.46
CA PHE A 191 1.23 6.91 -7.50
C PHE A 191 0.63 8.22 -8.04
N VAL A 192 0.55 9.22 -7.18
CA VAL A 192 -0.07 10.52 -7.47
C VAL A 192 0.96 11.45 -8.13
N ALA A 193 1.27 11.22 -9.40
CA ALA A 193 2.04 12.16 -10.21
C ALA A 193 1.66 12.09 -11.69
N ALA A 194 2.15 13.04 -12.48
CA ALA A 194 2.11 12.94 -13.94
C ALA A 194 2.80 11.62 -14.37
N PRO A 195 2.13 10.75 -15.13
CA PRO A 195 2.66 9.44 -15.52
C PRO A 195 3.77 9.63 -16.55
N ILE A 196 5.02 9.56 -16.10
CA ILE A 196 6.23 9.70 -16.92
C ILE A 196 6.86 8.33 -17.28
N GLU A 197 6.45 7.23 -16.64
CA GLU A 197 6.90 5.86 -16.91
C GLU A 197 6.42 5.33 -18.27
N GLY A 198 5.36 5.93 -18.84
CA GLY A 198 4.91 5.65 -20.20
C GLY A 198 5.82 6.22 -21.30
N ILE A 199 6.79 7.08 -20.95
CA ILE A 199 7.79 7.62 -21.88
C ILE A 199 8.77 6.48 -22.21
N ARG A 200 9.07 6.20 -23.49
CA ARG A 200 9.97 5.08 -23.83
C ARG A 200 11.45 5.35 -23.57
N ASP A 201 11.84 6.62 -23.52
CA ASP A 201 13.24 7.04 -23.38
C ASP A 201 13.62 7.23 -21.91
N GLU A 202 14.45 6.34 -21.38
CA GLU A 202 14.98 6.38 -20.01
C GLU A 202 15.81 7.64 -19.71
N ARG A 203 16.50 8.21 -20.70
CA ARG A 203 17.26 9.46 -20.52
C ARG A 203 16.33 10.65 -20.34
N VAL A 204 15.20 10.66 -21.06
CA VAL A 204 14.16 11.69 -20.92
C VAL A 204 13.44 11.55 -19.58
N LYS A 205 13.11 10.31 -19.15
CA LYS A 205 12.56 10.06 -17.80
C LYS A 205 13.49 10.56 -16.71
N HIS A 206 14.76 10.17 -16.78
CA HIS A 206 15.76 10.56 -15.79
C HIS A 206 15.98 12.07 -15.77
N GLY A 207 16.07 12.70 -16.96
CA GLY A 207 16.15 14.16 -17.10
C GLY A 207 14.96 14.89 -16.49
N PHE A 208 13.73 14.38 -16.67
CA PHE A 208 12.53 14.96 -16.06
C PHE A 208 12.52 14.83 -14.53
N ARG A 209 12.95 13.68 -13.99
CA ARG A 209 13.06 13.45 -12.54
C ARG A 209 14.12 14.34 -11.89
N ILE A 210 15.28 14.47 -12.53
CA ILE A 210 16.33 15.39 -12.09
C ILE A 210 15.81 16.82 -12.13
N ALA A 211 15.25 17.27 -13.27
CA ALA A 211 14.74 18.63 -13.41
C ALA A 211 13.67 18.96 -12.37
N ARG A 212 12.71 18.05 -12.13
CA ARG A 212 11.69 18.21 -11.09
C ARG A 212 12.30 18.29 -9.69
N SER A 213 13.27 17.44 -9.38
CA SER A 213 13.96 17.43 -8.08
C SER A 213 14.77 18.70 -7.85
N VAL A 214 15.50 19.16 -8.86
CA VAL A 214 16.34 20.38 -8.80
C VAL A 214 15.48 21.64 -8.72
N ILE A 215 14.39 21.74 -9.51
CA ILE A 215 13.44 22.86 -9.41
C ILE A 215 12.82 22.90 -8.01
N THR A 216 12.41 21.75 -7.47
CA THR A 216 11.79 21.67 -6.14
C THR A 216 12.80 22.04 -5.04
N ALA A 217 14.04 21.56 -5.13
CA ALA A 217 15.11 21.93 -4.21
C ALA A 217 15.47 23.43 -4.32
N GLY A 218 15.53 23.99 -5.53
CA GLY A 218 15.79 25.42 -5.75
C GLY A 218 14.70 26.31 -5.16
N LEU A 219 13.43 25.95 -5.36
CA LEU A 219 12.28 26.64 -4.77
C LEU A 219 12.29 26.54 -3.23
N THR A 220 12.67 25.37 -2.72
CA THR A 220 12.85 25.12 -1.29
C THR A 220 13.92 26.02 -0.68
N ILE A 221 15.09 26.13 -1.31
CA ILE A 221 16.20 26.97 -0.84
C ILE A 221 15.80 28.45 -0.86
N ALA A 222 15.13 28.90 -1.93
CA ALA A 222 14.63 30.28 -2.03
C ALA A 222 13.61 30.63 -0.94
N LEU A 223 12.74 29.67 -0.57
CA LEU A 223 11.80 29.83 0.55
C LEU A 223 12.49 29.67 1.91
N LYS A 224 13.59 28.91 2.02
CA LYS A 224 14.47 28.88 3.20
C LYS A 224 15.02 30.27 3.49
N ALA A 225 15.54 30.95 2.46
CA ALA A 225 16.06 32.31 2.57
C ALA A 225 14.98 33.37 2.89
N LYS A 226 13.70 33.13 2.55
CA LYS A 226 12.61 34.08 2.79
C LYS A 226 11.84 33.91 4.11
N THR A 227 12.04 32.79 4.81
CA THR A 227 11.17 32.38 5.94
C THR A 227 11.99 32.01 7.18
N GLU A 228 12.83 32.93 7.65
CA GLU A 228 13.67 32.77 8.87
C GLU A 228 12.87 32.86 10.20
N GLY A 229 11.56 32.56 10.23
CA GLY A 229 10.78 32.80 11.46
C GLY A 229 9.51 31.97 11.69
N ASN A 230 9.32 30.79 11.08
CA ASN A 230 8.07 30.02 11.28
C ASN A 230 8.26 28.59 11.81
N ASN A 231 7.62 28.29 12.96
CA ASN A 231 7.64 27.02 13.70
C ASN A 231 7.14 25.78 12.93
N GLN A 232 6.44 25.96 11.81
CA GLN A 232 5.86 24.87 10.99
C GLN A 232 6.91 23.97 10.32
N ARG A 233 8.14 24.45 10.15
CA ARG A 233 9.23 23.70 9.48
C ARG A 233 9.79 22.54 10.30
N SER A 234 9.83 22.70 11.63
CA SER A 234 10.34 21.66 12.54
C SER A 234 9.52 20.37 12.48
N VAL A 235 8.19 20.51 12.37
CA VAL A 235 7.22 19.40 12.38
C VAL A 235 7.30 18.52 11.13
N ALA A 236 7.58 19.10 9.95
CA ALA A 236 7.70 18.35 8.70
C ALA A 236 9.02 17.56 8.63
N GLU A 237 10.14 18.17 9.07
CA GLU A 237 11.44 17.49 9.15
C GLU A 237 11.41 16.37 10.20
N GLU A 238 10.78 16.60 11.37
CA GLU A 238 10.58 15.57 12.39
C GLU A 238 9.67 14.44 11.90
N SER A 239 8.56 14.77 11.23
CA SER A 239 7.66 13.77 10.63
C SER A 239 8.37 12.89 9.60
N PHE A 240 9.20 13.48 8.74
CA PHE A 240 9.96 12.73 7.74
C PHE A 240 10.98 11.79 8.39
N ASN A 241 11.71 12.28 9.40
CA ASN A 241 12.68 11.46 10.13
C ASN A 241 12.02 10.32 10.90
N ILE A 242 10.85 10.56 11.51
CA ILE A 242 10.05 9.49 12.15
C ILE A 242 9.66 8.43 11.11
N LEU A 243 9.25 8.83 9.91
CA LEU A 243 8.85 7.90 8.86
C LEU A 243 10.02 7.09 8.26
N LEU A 244 11.27 7.53 8.39
CA LEU A 244 12.45 6.74 7.95
C LEU A 244 12.52 5.37 8.64
N SER A 245 12.06 5.30 9.89
CA SER A 245 12.00 4.06 10.67
C SER A 245 10.97 3.04 10.17
N TRP A 246 10.03 3.47 9.31
CA TRP A 246 9.01 2.62 8.75
C TRP A 246 9.38 2.18 7.34
N THR A 247 9.55 0.86 7.16
CA THR A 247 9.92 0.24 5.88
C THR A 247 8.80 -0.70 5.44
N PRO A 248 7.76 -0.21 4.73
CA PRO A 248 6.72 -1.07 4.17
C PRO A 248 7.27 -1.95 3.03
N TYR A 249 6.64 -3.11 2.84
CA TYR A 249 6.79 -3.92 1.63
C TYR A 249 5.91 -3.32 0.53
N LEU A 250 6.55 -2.82 -0.53
CA LEU A 250 5.88 -2.16 -1.63
C LEU A 250 5.93 -3.04 -2.87
N PHE A 251 4.78 -3.61 -3.25
CA PHE A 251 4.64 -4.52 -4.38
C PHE A 251 4.09 -3.77 -5.60
N VAL A 252 4.84 -3.78 -6.70
CA VAL A 252 4.49 -3.04 -7.92
C VAL A 252 4.73 -3.87 -9.18
N ASN A 253 4.01 -3.55 -10.25
CA ASN A 253 4.16 -4.19 -11.56
C ASN A 253 4.47 -3.12 -12.63
N PRO A 254 5.52 -3.27 -13.47
CA PRO A 254 5.82 -2.31 -14.54
C PRO A 254 4.68 -2.14 -15.56
N GLY A 255 3.86 -3.17 -15.78
CA GLY A 255 2.68 -3.12 -16.65
C GLY A 255 1.46 -2.41 -16.01
N ASP A 256 1.57 -2.01 -14.75
CA ASP A 256 0.54 -1.27 -14.02
C ASP A 256 0.90 0.22 -13.95
N HIS A 257 0.32 1.01 -14.86
CA HIS A 257 0.56 2.45 -14.94
C HIS A 257 0.07 3.24 -13.72
N VAL A 258 -0.64 2.61 -12.78
CA VAL A 258 -1.09 3.26 -11.54
C VAL A 258 -0.02 3.22 -10.46
N CYS A 259 0.85 2.21 -10.47
CA CYS A 259 1.90 2.06 -9.45
C CYS A 259 3.34 2.03 -10.01
N SER A 260 3.53 1.87 -11.32
CA SER A 260 4.88 1.67 -11.90
C SER A 260 5.85 2.83 -11.62
N GLU A 261 5.35 4.05 -11.43
CA GLU A 261 6.14 5.23 -11.05
C GLU A 261 6.96 5.06 -9.77
N TYR A 262 6.54 4.18 -8.85
CA TYR A 262 7.33 3.89 -7.64
C TYR A 262 8.71 3.31 -7.99
N ILE A 263 8.83 2.54 -9.08
CA ILE A 263 10.09 1.93 -9.52
C ILE A 263 11.11 3.04 -9.75
N GLY A 264 10.72 4.00 -10.59
CA GLY A 264 11.57 5.10 -10.95
C GLY A 264 11.75 6.16 -9.86
N TYR A 265 10.75 6.35 -8.99
CA TYR A 265 10.87 7.18 -7.79
C TYR A 265 12.02 6.69 -6.88
N PHE A 266 12.04 5.40 -6.55
CA PHE A 266 13.07 4.85 -5.67
C PHE A 266 14.43 4.69 -6.37
N GLN A 267 14.47 4.36 -7.67
CA GLN A 267 15.72 4.37 -8.44
C GLN A 267 16.36 5.75 -8.47
N HIS A 268 15.56 6.80 -8.72
CA HIS A 268 16.05 8.18 -8.73
C HIS A 268 16.63 8.57 -7.37
N ARG A 269 15.96 8.19 -6.29
CA ARG A 269 16.42 8.41 -4.92
C ARG A 269 17.79 7.79 -4.65
N ARG A 270 17.94 6.50 -4.94
CA ARG A 270 19.25 5.82 -4.80
C ARG A 270 20.35 6.48 -5.65
N ASN A 271 20.05 6.85 -6.89
CA ASN A 271 21.03 7.51 -7.76
C ASN A 271 21.48 8.86 -7.17
N MET A 272 20.57 9.62 -6.57
CA MET A 272 20.90 10.89 -5.92
C MET A 272 21.79 10.71 -4.69
N GLU A 273 21.57 9.65 -3.92
CA GLU A 273 22.46 9.29 -2.80
C GLU A 273 23.84 8.86 -3.27
N ASP A 274 23.92 7.98 -4.27
CA ASP A 274 25.18 7.48 -4.83
C ASP A 274 26.04 8.63 -5.41
N LEU A 275 25.40 9.69 -5.92
CA LEU A 275 26.06 10.89 -6.44
C LEU A 275 26.48 11.90 -5.36
N GLY A 276 26.31 11.58 -4.07
CA GLY A 276 26.59 12.51 -2.96
C GLY A 276 25.61 13.70 -2.89
N ALA A 277 24.58 13.70 -3.72
CA ALA A 277 23.51 14.70 -3.77
C ALA A 277 22.29 14.29 -2.92
N GLY A 278 22.42 13.27 -2.06
CA GLY A 278 21.37 12.80 -1.16
C GLY A 278 20.83 13.90 -0.25
N PHE A 279 21.62 14.92 0.09
CA PHE A 279 21.13 16.10 0.81
C PHE A 279 20.13 16.94 -0.01
N ILE A 280 20.36 17.11 -1.31
CA ILE A 280 19.47 17.83 -2.22
C ILE A 280 18.15 17.08 -2.38
N GLU A 281 18.22 15.76 -2.48
CA GLU A 281 17.04 14.91 -2.62
C GLU A 281 16.31 14.70 -1.30
N LYS A 282 17.01 14.65 -0.16
CA LYS A 282 16.42 14.74 1.18
C LYS A 282 15.70 16.06 1.35
N LEU A 283 16.30 17.18 0.97
CA LEU A 283 15.63 18.49 0.97
C LEU A 283 14.45 18.53 0.00
N ALA A 284 14.60 17.99 -1.22
CA ALA A 284 13.51 17.91 -2.18
C ALA A 284 12.40 16.98 -1.66
N THR A 285 12.67 15.87 -0.97
CA THR A 285 11.62 15.01 -0.40
C THR A 285 10.98 15.66 0.83
N GLN A 286 11.78 16.25 1.72
CA GLN A 286 11.33 16.96 2.93
C GLN A 286 10.47 18.19 2.60
N ASN A 287 10.74 18.86 1.48
CA ASN A 287 10.06 20.08 1.08
C ASN A 287 9.17 19.88 -0.16
N SER A 288 9.26 18.75 -0.85
CA SER A 288 8.31 18.43 -1.91
C SER A 288 7.04 17.88 -1.29
N ILE A 289 5.98 18.53 -1.74
CA ILE A 289 4.62 18.05 -1.87
C ILE A 289 3.72 18.08 -0.62
N GLY A 290 4.25 18.40 0.56
CA GLY A 290 3.41 18.83 1.68
C GLY A 290 2.99 20.29 1.50
N ASP A 291 3.60 21.18 2.28
CA ASP A 291 3.17 22.57 2.43
C ASP A 291 3.31 23.46 1.17
N LEU A 292 4.28 23.11 0.32
CA LEU A 292 4.64 23.84 -0.90
C LEU A 292 3.71 23.53 -2.09
N PHE A 293 3.15 22.32 -2.16
CA PHE A 293 2.14 21.95 -3.17
C PHE A 293 0.71 22.15 -2.67
N TYR A 294 0.44 22.02 -1.35
CA TYR A 294 -0.89 22.28 -0.77
C TYR A 294 -1.45 23.64 -1.21
N LYS A 295 -0.61 24.67 -1.18
CA LYS A 295 -0.99 26.04 -1.54
C LYS A 295 -0.89 26.35 -3.03
N ALA A 296 0.02 25.72 -3.77
CA ALA A 296 0.29 26.07 -5.16
C ALA A 296 -0.53 25.26 -6.19
N LEU A 297 -0.92 24.03 -5.87
CA LEU A 297 -1.65 23.13 -6.77
C LEU A 297 -3.04 22.70 -6.26
N GLY A 298 -3.47 23.23 -5.11
CA GLY A 298 -4.80 22.98 -4.55
C GLY A 298 -5.00 21.57 -3.99
N TRP A 299 -3.91 20.86 -3.67
CA TRP A 299 -4.00 19.52 -3.06
C TRP A 299 -4.30 19.63 -1.57
N GLU A 300 -5.20 18.80 -1.05
CA GLU A 300 -5.69 18.91 0.33
C GLU A 300 -5.01 17.92 1.31
N SER A 301 -4.10 17.03 0.87
CA SER A 301 -3.37 16.08 1.76
C SER A 301 -2.01 15.60 1.30
N GLU A 302 -1.21 15.16 2.28
CA GLU A 302 0.14 14.61 2.12
C GLU A 302 0.13 13.48 1.08
N PRO A 303 0.99 13.52 0.05
CA PRO A 303 0.88 12.54 -1.02
C PRO A 303 1.27 11.15 -0.55
N LEU A 304 0.44 10.18 -0.92
CA LEU A 304 0.64 8.77 -0.58
C LEU A 304 1.96 8.19 -1.11
N HIS A 305 2.46 8.75 -2.21
CA HIS A 305 3.63 8.22 -2.92
C HIS A 305 4.98 8.61 -2.34
N LEU A 306 5.02 9.58 -1.42
CA LEU A 306 6.25 10.00 -0.74
C LEU A 306 6.62 9.08 0.42
N LEU A 307 6.94 7.83 0.12
CA LEU A 307 7.48 6.91 1.12
C LEU A 307 8.98 7.12 1.23
N PRO A 308 9.52 7.48 2.41
CA PRO A 308 10.95 7.71 2.57
C PRO A 308 11.74 6.43 2.33
N SER A 309 11.34 5.34 2.99
CA SER A 309 11.94 4.01 2.89
C SER A 309 10.89 2.99 2.42
N ALA A 310 11.32 1.95 1.70
CA ALA A 310 10.51 0.79 1.37
C ALA A 310 11.39 -0.39 0.95
N ASP A 311 10.92 -1.61 1.21
CA ASP A 311 11.40 -2.79 0.50
C ASP A 311 10.55 -2.90 -0.78
N LEU A 312 11.11 -2.53 -1.94
CA LEU A 312 10.43 -2.50 -3.22
C LEU A 312 10.52 -3.87 -3.91
N ILE A 313 9.38 -4.48 -4.18
CA ILE A 313 9.24 -5.76 -4.86
C ILE A 313 8.55 -5.53 -6.20
N VAL A 314 9.31 -5.70 -7.28
CA VAL A 314 8.83 -5.50 -8.65
C VAL A 314 8.53 -6.86 -9.27
N ASN A 315 7.28 -7.08 -9.68
CA ASN A 315 6.90 -8.26 -10.45
C ASN A 315 7.25 -8.06 -11.92
N VAL A 316 8.33 -8.72 -12.37
CA VAL A 316 8.80 -8.66 -13.76
C VAL A 316 8.34 -9.86 -14.59
N SER A 317 7.45 -10.70 -14.04
CA SER A 317 6.77 -11.73 -14.83
C SER A 317 5.93 -11.09 -15.96
N PRO A 318 5.86 -11.74 -17.14
CA PRO A 318 5.00 -11.26 -18.23
C PRO A 318 3.57 -11.07 -17.76
N SER A 319 3.02 -9.89 -18.06
CA SER A 319 1.63 -9.54 -17.75
C SER A 319 0.88 -9.30 -19.07
N PRO A 320 -0.20 -10.04 -19.37
CA PRO A 320 -0.86 -9.99 -20.67
C PRO A 320 -1.58 -8.65 -20.91
N ASP A 321 -2.08 -8.03 -19.85
CA ASP A 321 -2.79 -6.76 -19.91
C ASP A 321 -2.64 -5.97 -18.59
N PHE A 322 -3.09 -4.73 -18.63
CA PHE A 322 -3.14 -3.85 -17.46
C PHE A 322 -3.95 -4.44 -16.31
N LYS A 323 -5.03 -5.16 -16.59
CA LYS A 323 -5.92 -5.72 -15.57
C LYS A 323 -5.22 -6.80 -14.75
N TYR A 324 -4.45 -7.66 -15.41
CA TYR A 324 -3.61 -8.65 -14.77
C TYR A 324 -2.49 -7.96 -13.99
N ALA A 325 -1.81 -6.99 -14.61
CA ALA A 325 -0.72 -6.23 -13.99
C ALA A 325 -1.17 -5.41 -12.77
N HIS A 326 -2.41 -4.94 -12.74
CA HIS A 326 -2.99 -4.25 -11.59
C HIS A 326 -3.64 -5.22 -10.60
N GLY A 327 -4.04 -6.42 -11.01
CA GLY A 327 -4.84 -7.32 -10.19
C GLY A 327 -4.08 -7.89 -8.99
N ILE A 328 -4.75 -7.96 -7.83
CA ILE A 328 -4.19 -8.55 -6.60
C ILE A 328 -3.79 -10.02 -6.77
N SER A 329 -4.45 -10.75 -7.69
CA SER A 329 -4.23 -12.18 -7.90
C SER A 329 -2.88 -12.57 -8.47
N GLN A 330 -2.16 -11.62 -9.06
CA GLN A 330 -0.78 -11.88 -9.49
C GLN A 330 0.12 -12.19 -8.28
N TRP A 331 -0.22 -11.68 -7.09
CA TRP A 331 0.65 -11.68 -5.91
C TRP A 331 0.62 -12.97 -5.10
N TRP A 332 -0.04 -14.01 -5.60
CA TRP A 332 0.05 -15.38 -5.06
C TRP A 332 0.20 -16.43 -6.16
N GLN A 333 0.65 -16.04 -7.36
CA GLN A 333 0.95 -17.00 -8.42
C GLN A 333 2.24 -17.78 -8.11
N PRO A 334 2.33 -19.04 -8.54
CA PRO A 334 3.56 -19.81 -8.45
C PRO A 334 4.61 -19.23 -9.42
N ASN A 335 5.90 -19.41 -9.09
CA ASN A 335 7.03 -19.11 -9.97
C ASN A 335 7.10 -17.66 -10.50
N LEU A 336 6.69 -16.68 -9.68
CA LEU A 336 6.85 -15.27 -10.02
C LEU A 336 8.32 -14.89 -10.10
N ASN A 337 8.67 -14.10 -11.12
CA ASN A 337 9.96 -13.47 -11.22
C ASN A 337 9.89 -12.11 -10.53
N LEU A 338 10.43 -12.03 -9.31
CA LEU A 338 10.38 -10.85 -8.46
C LEU A 338 11.78 -10.25 -8.30
N GLN A 339 11.89 -8.95 -8.55
CA GLN A 339 13.09 -8.18 -8.20
C GLN A 339 12.86 -7.47 -6.88
N CYS A 340 13.73 -7.74 -5.90
CA CYS A 340 13.66 -7.14 -4.57
C CYS A 340 14.79 -6.11 -4.39
N ASN A 341 14.43 -4.85 -4.17
CA ASN A 341 15.36 -3.76 -3.92
C ASN A 341 15.03 -3.12 -2.57
N LYS A 342 16.01 -3.03 -1.67
CA LYS A 342 15.84 -2.45 -0.34
C LYS A 342 16.26 -0.99 -0.36
N TYR A 343 15.31 -0.08 -0.17
CA TYR A 343 15.54 1.35 -0.07
C TYR A 343 15.30 1.76 1.38
N ARG A 344 16.34 1.63 2.22
CA ARG A 344 16.28 1.86 3.66
C ARG A 344 17.21 3.01 4.00
N TYR A 345 16.63 4.09 4.50
CA TYR A 345 17.35 5.32 4.82
C TYR A 345 17.26 5.59 6.32
N SER A 346 18.32 6.16 6.88
CA SER A 346 18.50 6.45 8.31
C SER A 346 18.69 7.93 8.58
#